data_AF-A0A7X7XZC1-F1
#
_entry.id   AF-A0A7X7XZC1-F1
#
_cell.length_a   1.000
_cell.length_b   1.000
_cell.length_c   1.000
_cell.angle_alpha   90.00
_cell.angle_beta   90.00
_cell.angle_gamma   90.00
#
_symmetry.space_group_name_H-M   'P 1'
#
loop_
_entity.id
_entity.type
_entity.pdbx_description
1 polymer ?
#
loop_
_entity_poly.entity_id
_entity_poly.type
_entity_poly.pdbx_seq_one_letter_code
_entity_poly.pdbx_strand_id
1 'polypeptide(L)'
;MLEVLKVINQIASVSCRNEKEEILRKNSDNHLLLEVLKFVYDPFILTGLSTKKISKDTYLSHSVELNTVEEVMQYLKKNSTGKDIDIANIHHFIYRHDKELQEFFKQVFTKGLKIGLTSSTLNKIYGKGFIKEFNVMLAKKFEDNKHKINSWETMTDRLKED
;
A
#
# COMPACT_ATOMS: atom_id res chain seq x y z
N MET A 1 -1.36 15.89 8.12
CA MET A 1 -0.51 14.69 8.30
C MET A 1 -0.46 14.14 9.72
N LEU A 2 -0.27 14.95 10.78
CA LEU A 2 -0.29 14.43 12.16
C LEU A 2 -1.62 13.74 12.52
N GLU A 3 -2.75 14.30 12.10
CA GLU A 3 -4.06 13.67 12.29
C GLU A 3 -4.16 12.32 11.57
N VAL A 4 -3.73 12.26 10.30
CA VAL A 4 -3.69 11.02 9.53
C VAL A 4 -2.80 9.98 10.22
N LEU A 5 -1.62 10.36 10.70
CA LEU A 5 -0.73 9.49 11.45
C LEU A 5 -1.43 8.92 12.71
N LYS A 6 -2.13 9.76 13.47
CA LYS A 6 -2.91 9.29 14.65
C LYS A 6 -3.94 8.23 14.26
N VAL A 7 -4.72 8.46 13.20
CA VAL A 7 -5.72 7.50 12.73
C VAL A 7 -5.06 6.20 12.27
N ILE A 8 -3.97 6.29 11.51
CA ILE A 8 -3.21 5.12 11.05
C ILE A 8 -2.65 4.31 12.24
N ASN A 9 -2.09 4.98 13.25
CA ASN A 9 -1.59 4.35 14.46
C ASN A 9 -2.72 3.67 15.26
N GLN A 10 -3.88 4.30 15.34
CA GLN A 10 -5.06 3.72 15.97
C GLN A 10 -5.49 2.43 15.24
N ILE A 11 -5.55 2.45 13.91
CA ILE A 11 -5.87 1.26 13.09
C ILE A 11 -4.80 0.16 13.30
N ALA A 12 -3.53 0.53 13.39
CA ALA A 12 -2.43 -0.39 13.60
C ALA A 12 -2.48 -1.07 14.99
N SER A 13 -2.95 -0.35 16.01
CA SER A 13 -3.00 -0.86 17.39
C SER A 13 -4.10 -1.90 17.64
N VAL A 14 -5.13 -1.95 16.79
CA VAL A 14 -6.22 -2.93 16.92
C VAL A 14 -5.96 -4.15 16.04
N SER A 15 -6.28 -5.34 16.54
CA SER A 15 -6.16 -6.59 15.78
C SER A 15 -7.48 -6.97 15.10
N CYS A 16 -8.61 -6.60 15.71
CA CYS A 16 -9.94 -6.96 15.24
C CYS A 16 -10.31 -6.22 13.94
N ARG A 17 -10.73 -6.98 12.93
CA ARG A 17 -11.15 -6.43 11.64
C ARG A 17 -12.29 -5.42 11.78
N ASN A 18 -13.32 -5.75 12.56
CA ASN A 18 -14.50 -4.90 12.70
C ASN A 18 -14.15 -3.55 13.34
N GLU A 19 -13.23 -3.53 14.30
CA GLU A 19 -12.75 -2.29 14.94
C GLU A 19 -12.00 -1.41 13.93
N LYS A 20 -11.16 -2.00 13.07
CA LYS A 20 -10.51 -1.26 11.97
C LYS A 20 -11.53 -0.63 11.02
N GLU A 21 -12.55 -1.40 10.64
CA GLU A 21 -13.62 -0.91 9.77
C GLU A 21 -14.38 0.27 10.42
N GLU A 22 -14.62 0.21 11.74
CA GLU A 22 -15.28 1.29 12.47
C GLU A 22 -14.43 2.56 12.57
N ILE A 23 -13.13 2.43 12.85
CA ILE A 23 -12.20 3.57 12.87
C ILE A 23 -12.19 4.26 11.50
N LEU A 24 -12.14 3.49 10.41
CA LEU A 24 -12.18 4.01 9.05
C LEU A 24 -13.51 4.72 8.74
N ARG A 25 -14.66 4.17 9.14
CA ARG A 25 -15.98 4.81 8.96
C ARG A 25 -16.06 6.17 9.66
N LYS A 26 -15.56 6.24 10.90
CA LYS A 26 -15.55 7.48 11.70
C LYS A 26 -14.69 8.59 11.12
N ASN A 27 -13.72 8.26 10.26
CA ASN A 27 -12.80 9.21 9.63
C ASN A 27 -13.04 9.30 8.11
N SER A 28 -14.26 9.03 7.65
CA SER A 28 -14.61 9.01 6.22
C SER A 28 -14.66 10.39 5.56
N ASP A 29 -14.77 11.45 6.35
CA ASP A 29 -14.69 12.86 5.96
C ASP A 29 -13.24 13.38 5.88
N ASN A 30 -12.27 12.63 6.42
CA ASN A 30 -10.86 13.00 6.33
C ASN A 30 -10.31 12.74 4.91
N HIS A 31 -10.45 13.73 4.03
CA HIS A 31 -10.03 13.63 2.64
C HIS A 31 -8.55 13.25 2.47
N LEU A 32 -7.66 13.78 3.31
CA LEU A 32 -6.23 13.48 3.23
C LEU A 32 -5.93 12.02 3.60
N LEU A 33 -6.61 11.48 4.61
CA LEU A 33 -6.53 10.05 4.94
C LEU A 33 -6.97 9.20 3.75
N LEU A 34 -8.08 9.56 3.09
CA LEU A 34 -8.56 8.84 1.92
C LEU A 34 -7.55 8.88 0.77
N GLU A 35 -6.91 10.01 0.52
CA GLU A 35 -5.86 10.13 -0.50
C GLU A 35 -4.63 9.29 -0.18
N VAL A 36 -4.17 9.30 1.07
CA VAL A 36 -3.05 8.46 1.53
C VAL A 36 -3.39 6.98 1.37
N LEU A 37 -4.60 6.56 1.77
CA LEU A 37 -5.04 5.17 1.62
C LEU A 37 -5.13 4.77 0.14
N LYS A 38 -5.67 5.62 -0.74
CA LYS A 38 -5.66 5.37 -2.19
C LYS A 38 -4.24 5.25 -2.72
N PHE A 39 -3.36 6.19 -2.38
CA PHE A 39 -1.97 6.21 -2.82
C PHE A 39 -1.23 4.92 -2.44
N VAL A 40 -1.41 4.47 -1.20
CA VAL A 40 -0.73 3.29 -0.66
C VAL A 40 -1.31 1.98 -1.18
N TYR A 41 -2.64 1.86 -1.28
CA TYR A 41 -3.28 0.58 -1.57
C TYR A 41 -3.68 0.37 -3.03
N ASP A 42 -3.72 1.41 -3.88
CA ASP A 42 -4.00 1.24 -5.31
C ASP A 42 -2.77 0.65 -6.02
N PRO A 43 -2.84 -0.59 -6.55
CA PRO A 43 -1.70 -1.26 -7.18
C PRO A 43 -1.23 -0.55 -8.47
N PHE A 44 -2.05 0.27 -9.10
CA PHE A 44 -1.71 1.00 -10.32
C PHE A 44 -0.95 2.30 -10.04
N ILE A 45 -0.87 2.74 -8.78
CA ILE A 45 -0.02 3.85 -8.38
C ILE A 45 1.40 3.31 -8.13
N LEU A 46 2.32 3.62 -9.04
CA LEU A 46 3.72 3.29 -8.91
C LEU A 46 4.49 4.47 -8.34
N THR A 47 5.45 4.22 -7.43
CA THR A 47 6.30 5.27 -6.86
C THR A 47 7.76 5.13 -7.28
N GLY A 48 8.17 3.96 -7.79
CA GLY A 48 9.56 3.65 -8.09
C GLY A 48 10.49 3.56 -6.87
N LEU A 49 9.95 3.77 -5.67
CA LEU A 49 10.67 3.79 -4.41
C LEU A 49 10.42 2.51 -3.62
N SER A 50 11.52 1.89 -3.19
CA SER A 50 11.52 0.82 -2.20
C SER A 50 12.10 1.34 -0.88
N THR A 51 11.88 0.59 0.21
CA THR A 51 12.50 0.88 1.51
C THR A 51 14.03 0.96 1.38
N LYS A 52 14.65 0.10 0.57
CA LYS A 52 16.11 0.15 0.32
C LYS A 52 16.54 1.44 -0.38
N LYS A 53 15.75 1.91 -1.36
CA LYS A 53 16.06 3.14 -2.10
C LYS A 53 15.94 4.38 -1.22
N ILE A 54 14.85 4.51 -0.46
CA ILE A 54 14.63 5.71 0.38
C ILE A 54 15.57 5.77 1.58
N SER A 55 16.15 4.64 2.01
CA SER A 55 17.18 4.60 3.06
C SER A 55 18.60 4.86 2.56
N LYS A 56 18.82 4.99 1.24
CA LYS A 56 20.13 5.31 0.67
C LYS A 56 20.40 6.81 0.84
N ASP A 57 21.57 7.16 1.33
CA ASP A 57 22.04 8.55 1.33
C ASP A 57 22.33 9.03 -0.10
N THR A 58 22.01 10.28 -0.37
CA THR A 58 22.28 10.93 -1.66
C THR A 58 23.04 12.21 -1.43
N TYR A 59 24.09 12.41 -2.21
CA TYR A 59 24.88 13.66 -2.21
C TYR A 59 24.30 14.69 -3.19
N LEU A 60 23.23 14.34 -3.91
CA LEU A 60 22.58 15.26 -4.84
C LEU A 60 21.74 16.28 -4.06
N SER A 61 21.81 17.54 -4.50
CA SER A 61 20.85 18.56 -4.09
C SER A 61 19.48 18.28 -4.70
N HIS A 62 18.42 18.67 -3.99
CA HIS A 62 17.08 18.65 -4.56
C HIS A 62 17.01 19.56 -5.79
N SER A 63 16.20 19.17 -6.77
CA SER A 63 15.93 19.92 -8.00
C SER A 63 14.51 20.50 -8.03
N VAL A 64 13.63 20.04 -7.14
CA VAL A 64 12.24 20.46 -7.05
C VAL A 64 11.90 20.74 -5.60
N GLU A 65 11.23 21.86 -5.36
CA GLU A 65 10.65 22.18 -4.06
C GLU A 65 9.26 21.55 -3.96
N LEU A 66 9.10 20.64 -3.00
CA LEU A 66 7.83 19.99 -2.68
C LEU A 66 7.48 20.43 -1.26
N ASN A 67 6.31 21.02 -1.05
CA ASN A 67 5.90 21.62 0.22
C ASN A 67 4.79 20.83 0.91
N THR A 68 4.00 20.07 0.16
CA THR A 68 2.87 19.30 0.68
C THR A 68 3.02 17.81 0.40
N VAL A 69 2.34 16.96 1.19
CA VAL A 69 2.37 15.50 0.97
C VAL A 69 1.68 15.15 -0.36
N GLU A 70 0.68 15.92 -0.75
CA GLU A 70 -0.06 15.81 -2.00
C GLU A 70 0.87 16.07 -3.19
N GLU A 71 1.68 17.13 -3.13
CA GLU A 71 2.72 17.40 -4.14
C GLU A 71 3.71 16.24 -4.24
N VAL A 72 4.15 15.68 -3.12
CA VAL A 72 5.04 14.51 -3.12
C VAL A 72 4.36 13.29 -3.76
N MET A 73 3.11 12.99 -3.39
CA MET A 73 2.36 11.89 -3.98
C MET A 73 2.16 12.07 -5.49
N GLN A 74 1.91 13.30 -5.96
CA GLN A 74 1.80 13.59 -7.40
C GLN A 74 3.16 13.49 -8.11
N TYR A 75 4.23 13.99 -7.48
CA TYR A 75 5.59 13.86 -8.00
C TYR A 75 5.95 12.39 -8.21
N LEU A 76 5.69 11.52 -7.23
CA LEU A 76 6.01 10.09 -7.30
C LEU A 76 5.16 9.33 -8.32
N LYS A 77 3.90 9.72 -8.52
CA LYS A 77 3.05 9.17 -9.60
C LYS A 77 3.59 9.51 -10.99
N LYS A 78 4.17 10.70 -11.16
CA LYS A 78 4.72 11.17 -12.44
C LYS A 78 6.13 10.65 -12.68
N ASN A 79 6.95 10.61 -11.64
CA ASN A 79 8.39 10.27 -11.68
C ASN A 79 8.65 8.93 -10.96
N SER A 80 7.94 7.88 -11.37
CA SER A 80 7.98 6.56 -10.72
C SER A 80 9.26 5.75 -11.02
N THR A 81 10.41 6.42 -11.18
CA THR A 81 11.69 5.79 -11.48
C THR A 81 12.50 5.46 -10.23
N GLY A 82 12.38 6.28 -9.19
CA GLY A 82 13.20 6.19 -7.98
C GLY A 82 14.68 6.29 -8.29
N LYS A 83 15.05 7.29 -9.11
CA LYS A 83 16.43 7.72 -9.36
C LYS A 83 16.97 8.44 -8.13
N ASP A 84 18.29 8.64 -8.07
CA ASP A 84 18.92 9.36 -6.96
C ASP A 84 18.41 10.80 -6.81
N ILE A 85 18.02 11.46 -7.92
CA ILE A 85 17.39 12.80 -7.88
C ILE A 85 15.97 12.75 -7.29
N ASP A 86 15.21 11.68 -7.55
CA ASP A 86 13.89 11.49 -6.93
C ASP A 86 14.08 11.31 -5.42
N ILE A 87 15.06 10.51 -5.00
CA ILE A 87 15.38 10.30 -3.58
C ILE A 87 15.78 11.63 -2.93
N ALA A 88 16.62 12.45 -3.58
CA ALA A 88 17.03 13.77 -3.05
C ALA A 88 15.85 14.72 -2.85
N ASN A 89 14.94 14.80 -3.83
CA ASN A 89 13.73 15.63 -3.72
C ASN A 89 12.83 15.18 -2.55
N ILE A 90 12.68 13.86 -2.37
CA ILE A 90 11.86 13.28 -1.30
C ILE A 90 12.51 13.45 0.08
N HIS A 91 13.83 13.28 0.17
CA HIS A 91 14.60 13.54 1.39
C HIS A 91 14.50 14.99 1.82
N HIS A 92 14.61 15.93 0.89
CA HIS A 92 14.44 17.37 1.18
C HIS A 92 13.08 17.66 1.79
N PHE A 93 12.00 17.05 1.30
CA PHE A 93 10.69 17.15 1.92
C PHE A 93 10.66 16.52 3.32
N ILE A 94 11.06 15.25 3.44
CA ILE A 94 10.95 14.43 4.65
C ILE A 94 11.71 15.06 5.82
N TYR A 95 12.97 15.45 5.61
CA TYR A 95 13.88 15.83 6.70
C TYR A 95 13.56 17.18 7.35
N ARG A 96 12.55 17.90 6.87
CA ARG A 96 12.01 19.11 7.52
C ARG A 96 11.00 18.82 8.63
N HIS A 97 10.59 17.56 8.79
CA HIS A 97 9.63 17.12 9.79
C HIS A 97 10.29 16.39 10.95
N ASP A 98 9.56 16.17 12.04
CA ASP A 98 10.03 15.35 13.17
C ASP A 98 10.23 13.88 12.79
N LYS A 99 11.00 13.14 13.61
CA LYS A 99 11.38 11.76 13.31
C LYS A 99 10.18 10.81 13.13
N GLU A 100 9.07 11.04 13.83
CA GLU A 100 7.88 10.19 13.75
C GLU A 100 7.20 10.37 12.38
N LEU A 101 6.98 11.62 11.98
CA LEU A 101 6.48 11.94 10.65
C LEU A 101 7.44 11.49 9.54
N GLN A 102 8.75 11.60 9.74
CA GLN A 102 9.74 11.13 8.76
C GLN A 102 9.58 9.64 8.46
N GLU A 103 9.46 8.82 9.50
CA GLU A 103 9.26 7.38 9.34
C GLU A 103 7.91 7.08 8.69
N PHE A 104 6.86 7.80 9.10
CA PHE A 104 5.54 7.66 8.48
C PHE A 104 5.55 8.00 6.99
N PHE A 105 6.21 9.09 6.59
CA PHE A 105 6.36 9.46 5.18
C PHE A 105 7.09 8.39 4.38
N LYS A 106 8.16 7.79 4.93
CA LYS A 106 8.87 6.68 4.28
C LYS A 106 7.94 5.50 4.04
N GLN A 107 7.10 5.15 5.02
CA GLN A 107 6.12 4.07 4.87
C GLN A 107 5.06 4.38 3.81
N VAL A 108 4.55 5.62 3.77
CA VAL A 108 3.57 6.04 2.75
C VAL A 108 4.18 6.02 1.35
N PHE A 109 5.33 6.66 1.14
CA PHE A 109 5.94 6.83 -0.19
C PHE A 109 6.53 5.55 -0.77
N THR A 110 6.90 4.60 0.08
CA THR A 110 7.28 3.24 -0.34
C THR A 110 6.11 2.27 -0.43
N LYS A 111 4.88 2.74 -0.13
CA LYS A 111 3.66 1.92 -0.02
C LYS A 111 3.83 0.74 0.95
N GLY A 112 4.63 0.94 2.00
CA GLY A 112 5.02 -0.05 3.00
C GLY A 112 4.10 -0.12 4.21
N LEU A 113 2.92 0.51 4.17
CA LEU A 113 2.01 0.58 5.31
C LEU A 113 1.34 -0.77 5.60
N LYS A 114 1.81 -1.47 6.65
CA LYS A 114 1.35 -2.81 7.03
C LYS A 114 0.39 -2.79 8.22
N ILE A 115 -0.74 -2.11 8.07
CA ILE A 115 -1.76 -1.98 9.13
C ILE A 115 -2.89 -3.03 9.06
N GLY A 116 -2.69 -4.10 8.28
CA GLY A 116 -3.66 -5.18 8.15
C GLY A 116 -4.96 -4.78 7.44
N LEU A 117 -4.87 -3.82 6.51
CA LEU A 117 -5.95 -3.47 5.59
C LEU A 117 -5.71 -4.09 4.21
N THR A 118 -6.81 -4.35 3.52
CA THR A 118 -6.84 -4.85 2.14
C THR A 118 -7.66 -3.91 1.28
N SER A 119 -7.42 -3.94 -0.04
CA SER A 119 -8.27 -3.25 -1.02
C SER A 119 -9.75 -3.62 -0.85
N SER A 120 -10.05 -4.88 -0.56
CA SER A 120 -11.41 -5.37 -0.32
C SER A 120 -12.07 -4.75 0.92
N THR A 121 -11.30 -4.45 1.97
CA THR A 121 -11.81 -3.80 3.18
C THR A 121 -12.10 -2.32 2.90
N LEU A 122 -11.19 -1.65 2.21
CA LEU A 122 -11.36 -0.24 1.82
C LEU A 122 -12.53 -0.05 0.85
N ASN A 123 -12.66 -0.92 -0.15
CA ASN A 123 -13.78 -0.93 -1.10
C ASN A 123 -15.13 -1.23 -0.43
N LYS A 124 -15.16 -2.03 0.65
CA LYS A 124 -16.38 -2.25 1.44
C LYS A 124 -16.84 -0.99 2.17
N ILE A 125 -15.90 -0.19 2.68
CA ILE A 125 -16.20 0.97 3.52
C ILE A 125 -16.48 2.21 2.68
N TYR A 126 -15.60 2.50 1.71
CA TYR A 126 -15.63 3.74 0.93
C TYR A 126 -16.28 3.59 -0.45
N GLY A 127 -16.83 2.41 -0.74
CA GLY A 127 -17.54 2.12 -1.98
C GLY A 127 -16.71 1.33 -2.99
N LYS A 128 -17.42 0.60 -3.85
CA LYS A 128 -16.82 -0.24 -4.88
C LYS A 128 -15.97 0.61 -5.83
N GLY A 129 -14.70 0.24 -5.99
CA GLY A 129 -13.77 0.93 -6.88
C GLY A 129 -13.00 2.08 -6.22
N PHE A 130 -13.14 2.29 -4.90
CA PHE A 130 -12.29 3.22 -4.16
C PHE A 130 -10.79 2.90 -4.32
N ILE A 131 -10.43 1.62 -4.18
CA ILE A 131 -9.16 1.04 -4.62
C ILE A 131 -9.40 0.25 -5.90
N LYS A 132 -8.61 0.53 -6.94
CA LYS A 132 -8.64 -0.26 -8.18
C LYS A 132 -8.15 -1.68 -7.92
N GLU A 133 -8.93 -2.66 -8.35
CA GLU A 133 -8.58 -4.08 -8.25
C GLU A 133 -8.61 -4.71 -9.64
N PHE A 134 -7.61 -5.53 -9.95
CA PHE A 134 -7.63 -6.39 -11.12
C PHE A 134 -8.06 -7.79 -10.69
N ASN A 135 -9.37 -8.01 -10.67
CA ASN A 135 -9.96 -9.27 -10.24
C ASN A 135 -10.05 -10.23 -11.43
N VAL A 136 -9.22 -11.27 -11.40
CA VAL A 136 -9.25 -12.40 -12.36
C VAL A 136 -9.49 -13.71 -11.62
N MET A 137 -10.00 -14.71 -12.33
CA MET A 137 -10.17 -16.05 -11.75
C MET A 137 -8.80 -16.66 -11.46
N LEU A 138 -8.54 -17.00 -10.20
CA LEU A 138 -7.32 -17.66 -9.76
C LEU A 138 -7.58 -19.16 -9.56
N ALA A 139 -6.67 -20.01 -10.02
CA ALA A 139 -6.71 -21.43 -9.76
C ALA A 139 -6.48 -21.72 -8.27
N LYS A 140 -7.14 -22.75 -7.74
CA LYS A 140 -6.91 -23.24 -6.38
C LYS A 140 -5.89 -24.37 -6.42
N LYS A 141 -5.07 -24.49 -5.39
CA LYS A 141 -4.18 -25.65 -5.22
C LYS A 141 -5.00 -26.93 -5.18
N PHE A 142 -4.55 -27.93 -5.93
CA PHE A 142 -5.19 -29.24 -6.02
C PHE A 142 -5.26 -29.92 -4.65
N GLU A 143 -4.13 -30.00 -3.93
CA GLU A 143 -4.05 -30.67 -2.63
C GLU A 143 -5.09 -30.16 -1.61
N ASP A 144 -5.25 -28.84 -1.50
CA ASP A 144 -6.19 -28.19 -0.57
C ASP A 144 -7.67 -28.41 -0.96
N ASN A 145 -7.94 -28.81 -2.21
CA ASN A 145 -9.29 -28.94 -2.77
C ASN A 145 -9.57 -30.32 -3.34
N LYS A 146 -8.75 -31.33 -3.03
CA LYS A 146 -8.91 -32.72 -3.50
C LYS A 146 -10.29 -33.27 -3.16
N HIS A 147 -10.83 -32.92 -1.99
CA HIS A 147 -12.18 -33.29 -1.53
C HIS A 147 -13.33 -32.72 -2.38
N LYS A 148 -13.07 -31.74 -3.26
CA LYS A 148 -14.08 -31.15 -4.17
C LYS A 148 -14.08 -31.79 -5.55
N ILE A 149 -13.13 -32.68 -5.82
CA ILE A 149 -13.05 -33.42 -7.08
C ILE A 149 -13.73 -34.75 -6.82
N ASN A 150 -14.93 -34.92 -7.39
CA ASN A 150 -15.59 -36.22 -7.41
C ASN A 150 -14.66 -37.18 -8.14
N SER A 151 -14.34 -38.33 -7.53
CA SER A 151 -13.40 -39.34 -8.03
C SER A 151 -13.62 -39.69 -9.50
N TRP A 152 -12.99 -38.95 -10.40
CA TRP A 152 -12.69 -39.38 -11.76
C TRP A 152 -11.18 -39.30 -11.87
N GLU A 153 -10.59 -40.46 -12.14
CA GLU A 153 -9.16 -40.75 -12.25
C GLU A 153 -8.33 -39.51 -12.59
N THR A 154 -7.57 -39.03 -11.62
CA THR A 154 -6.62 -37.96 -11.93
C THR A 154 -5.57 -38.54 -12.87
N MET A 155 -5.16 -37.80 -13.91
CA MET A 155 -4.17 -38.33 -14.88
C MET A 155 -2.86 -38.79 -14.22
N THR A 156 -2.57 -38.28 -13.02
CA THR A 156 -1.48 -38.74 -12.14
C THR A 156 -1.62 -40.17 -11.65
N ASP A 157 -2.83 -40.69 -11.51
CA ASP A 157 -3.07 -42.08 -11.13
C ASP A 157 -2.81 -43.03 -12.32
N ARG A 158 -3.06 -42.56 -13.56
CA ARG A 158 -2.85 -43.34 -14.79
C ARG A 158 -1.39 -43.49 -15.22
N LEU A 159 -0.49 -42.58 -14.81
CA LEU A 159 0.94 -42.63 -15.17
C LEU A 159 1.78 -43.55 -14.25
N LYS A 160 1.18 -44.15 -13.22
CA LYS A 160 1.87 -45.05 -12.29
C LYS A 160 1.69 -46.54 -12.61
N GLU A 161 0.92 -46.86 -13.67
CA GLU A 161 0.59 -48.23 -14.06
C GLU A 161 1.38 -48.74 -15.28
N ASP A 162 2.34 -47.97 -15.81
CA ASP A 162 3.29 -48.38 -16.86
C ASP A 162 4.72 -48.51 -16.30
#